data_AF-A0A2V7YWV6-F1
#
_entry.id   AF-A0A2V7YWV6-F1
#
_cell.length_a   1.000
_cell.length_b   1.000
_cell.length_c   1.000
_cell.angle_alpha   90.00
_cell.angle_beta   90.00
_cell.angle_gamma   90.00
#
_symmetry.space_group_name_H-M   'P 1'
#
loop_
_entity.id
_entity.type
_entity.pdbx_description
1 polymer ?
#
loop_
_entity_poly.entity_id
_entity_poly.type
_entity_poly.pdbx_seq_one_letter_code
_entity_poly.pdbx_strand_id
1 'polypeptide(L)'
;MKRFSLLAVALAAALALPVFGETPGGSIVPLADHHEHLLSPASAKLANDPLLPAVALPDDLNRLFRAMEKGWNDKQALSPLFTEDSVVLDSRDPHWIQGRDEVAKFLSELFARPYRVTPVAYGTEGSAGHVAAYLTRGEGAAAKHFGQALFSVRKGGDGIWRIAAETPTFPGPRIREPRSADDLIAVLDEAGIRRAAVLSTAYWFGSPLMPKAAGDEYANVRAENDWTAQQAARYPGRLVVFCSFNPLKDYALQEIDRCAKIPQVKGIKLHFGNSGVDVRNPEHVERLRKVFAAANAHHLAIVAHLWTLDKRYGREDAQIFLDKLLPAAPDIPVQIAHFAGGGPGYTDEALAVYADAITAGDPRTKNLYFDVATVADEQSAETLRTFAKRIRQVGLPRVLFGTDLGPPMPRQSWLTFRTTVPLTDDEFKTIAGNVAPYFR
;
A
#
# COMPACT_ATOMS: atom_id res chain seq x y z
N MET A 1 31.49 -0.17 -83.30
CA MET A 1 32.66 0.12 -82.44
C MET A 1 32.44 -0.51 -81.07
N LYS A 2 33.54 -0.92 -80.46
CA LYS A 2 33.68 -1.73 -79.25
C LYS A 2 33.17 -1.06 -77.95
N ARG A 3 32.57 -1.89 -77.08
CA ARG A 3 32.77 -2.06 -75.61
C ARG A 3 31.95 -1.27 -74.55
N PHE A 4 31.29 -2.07 -73.68
CA PHE A 4 31.18 -2.08 -72.19
C PHE A 4 30.75 -0.80 -71.45
N SER A 5 29.98 -0.78 -70.36
CA SER A 5 29.40 -1.76 -69.40
C SER A 5 28.39 -0.99 -68.55
N LEU A 6 27.34 -1.64 -68.01
CA LEU A 6 26.96 -1.52 -66.60
C LEU A 6 25.90 -2.58 -66.23
N LEU A 7 26.28 -3.39 -65.24
CA LEU A 7 25.50 -4.44 -64.58
C LEU A 7 24.23 -3.85 -63.92
N ALA A 8 23.09 -4.52 -64.10
CA ALA A 8 21.95 -4.41 -63.19
C ALA A 8 21.76 -5.76 -62.49
N VAL A 9 21.96 -5.78 -61.17
CA VAL A 9 21.69 -6.92 -60.29
C VAL A 9 20.22 -6.83 -59.87
N ALA A 10 19.42 -7.80 -60.29
CA ALA A 10 18.05 -7.99 -59.80
C ALA A 10 18.09 -8.81 -58.51
N LEU A 11 17.67 -8.22 -57.39
CA LEU A 11 17.53 -8.89 -56.10
C LEU A 11 16.17 -9.61 -56.06
N ALA A 12 16.19 -10.94 -56.04
CA ALA A 12 15.00 -11.75 -55.80
C ALA A 12 14.66 -11.75 -54.30
N ALA A 13 13.46 -11.29 -53.96
CA ALA A 13 12.93 -11.37 -52.59
C ALA A 13 12.48 -12.81 -52.29
N ALA A 14 13.26 -13.53 -51.48
CA ALA A 14 12.84 -14.79 -50.90
C ALA A 14 11.96 -14.51 -49.66
N LEU A 15 10.76 -15.08 -49.65
CA LEU A 15 9.85 -15.15 -48.50
C LEU A 15 10.52 -15.93 -47.35
N ALA A 16 11.11 -15.21 -46.40
CA ALA A 16 11.45 -15.77 -45.10
C ALA A 16 10.19 -15.76 -44.23
N LEU A 17 9.61 -16.93 -43.98
CA LEU A 17 8.69 -17.13 -42.87
C LEU A 17 9.41 -16.74 -41.57
N PRO A 18 8.79 -15.99 -40.65
CA PRO A 18 9.39 -15.75 -39.36
C PRO A 18 9.38 -17.10 -38.62
N VAL A 19 10.56 -17.68 -38.45
CA VAL A 19 10.79 -18.65 -37.39
C VAL A 19 10.53 -17.87 -36.11
N PHE A 20 9.35 -18.07 -35.51
CA PHE A 20 9.13 -17.73 -34.12
C PHE A 20 10.18 -18.53 -33.33
N GLY A 21 11.26 -17.85 -32.94
CA GLY A 21 12.13 -18.38 -31.92
C GLY A 21 11.27 -18.57 -30.67
N GLU A 22 11.05 -19.82 -30.29
CA GLU A 22 10.60 -20.14 -28.94
C GLU A 22 11.61 -19.51 -27.97
N THR A 23 11.20 -18.46 -27.26
CA THR A 23 11.91 -18.04 -26.05
C THR A 23 11.85 -19.21 -25.06
N PRO A 24 12.98 -19.80 -24.65
CA PRO A 24 12.96 -20.83 -23.62
C PRO A 24 12.63 -20.16 -22.28
N GLY A 25 11.42 -20.42 -21.78
CA GLY A 25 10.96 -19.96 -20.47
C GLY A 25 9.60 -19.26 -20.55
N GLY A 26 8.52 -20.01 -20.33
CA GLY A 26 7.22 -19.42 -20.06
C GLY A 26 7.33 -18.42 -18.89
N SER A 27 6.56 -17.34 -18.93
CA SER A 27 6.57 -16.33 -17.88
C SER A 27 6.26 -16.99 -16.52
N ILE A 28 7.17 -16.88 -15.56
CA ILE A 28 6.96 -17.38 -14.20
C ILE A 28 5.96 -16.43 -13.53
N VAL A 29 4.74 -16.91 -13.27
CA VAL A 29 3.65 -16.13 -12.68
C VAL A 29 3.13 -16.84 -11.43
N PRO A 30 2.94 -16.14 -10.30
CA PRO A 30 2.32 -16.71 -9.12
C PRO A 30 0.93 -17.28 -9.42
N LEU A 31 0.66 -18.49 -8.94
CA LEU A 31 -0.65 -19.12 -9.10
C LEU A 31 -1.72 -18.44 -8.25
N ALA A 32 -1.33 -17.87 -7.10
CA ALA A 32 -2.20 -17.15 -6.20
C ALA A 32 -1.46 -16.02 -5.47
N ASP A 33 -2.21 -14.96 -5.17
CA ASP A 33 -1.82 -13.93 -4.22
C ASP A 33 -2.39 -14.27 -2.84
N HIS A 34 -1.53 -14.44 -1.84
CA HIS A 34 -1.91 -14.91 -0.51
C HIS A 34 -2.14 -13.77 0.49
N HIS A 35 -2.03 -12.51 0.03
CA HIS A 35 -2.15 -11.34 0.88
C HIS A 35 -2.67 -10.17 0.04
N GLU A 36 -3.98 -10.02 -0.06
CA GLU A 36 -4.63 -8.86 -0.67
C GLU A 36 -5.60 -8.22 0.32
N HIS A 37 -5.89 -6.94 0.14
CA HIS A 37 -6.96 -6.27 0.89
C HIS A 37 -7.91 -5.57 -0.06
N LEU A 38 -9.19 -5.66 0.28
CA LEU A 38 -10.22 -4.76 -0.25
C LEU A 38 -10.44 -3.62 0.73
N LEU A 39 -11.00 -2.51 0.24
CA LEU A 39 -11.38 -1.38 1.08
C LEU A 39 -12.83 -1.03 0.83
N SER A 40 -13.67 -1.25 1.83
CA SER A 40 -15.03 -0.72 1.79
C SER A 40 -15.00 0.81 1.81
N PRO A 41 -16.11 1.48 1.42
CA PRO A 41 -16.26 2.91 1.64
C PRO A 41 -16.04 3.34 3.10
N ALA A 42 -16.42 2.50 4.06
CA ALA A 42 -16.24 2.79 5.48
C ALA A 42 -14.77 2.68 5.89
N SER A 43 -14.06 1.62 5.49
CA SER A 43 -12.63 1.47 5.76
C SER A 43 -11.78 2.51 5.05
N ALA A 44 -12.09 2.83 3.78
CA ALA A 44 -11.43 3.91 3.05
C ALA A 44 -11.60 5.25 3.78
N LYS A 45 -12.82 5.57 4.22
CA LYS A 45 -13.09 6.77 5.02
C LYS A 45 -12.33 6.76 6.36
N LEU A 46 -12.29 5.63 7.05
CA LEU A 46 -11.60 5.49 8.34
C LEU A 46 -10.08 5.67 8.19
N ALA A 47 -9.50 5.18 7.09
CA ALA A 47 -8.07 5.28 6.80
C ALA A 47 -7.62 6.66 6.32
N ASN A 48 -8.58 7.55 5.98
CA ASN A 48 -8.29 8.91 5.57
C ASN A 48 -8.53 9.89 6.72
N ASP A 49 -7.63 10.86 6.84
CA ASP A 49 -7.94 12.04 7.63
C ASP A 49 -9.03 12.86 6.92
N PRO A 50 -10.02 13.38 7.66
CA PRO A 50 -11.00 14.29 7.08
C PRO A 50 -10.27 15.48 6.46
N LEU A 51 -10.54 15.71 5.17
CA LEU A 51 -10.09 16.93 4.50
C LEU A 51 -10.71 18.14 5.20
N LEU A 52 -9.92 19.20 5.35
CA LEU A 52 -10.45 20.45 5.86
C LEU A 52 -11.43 21.05 4.84
N PRO A 53 -12.58 21.57 5.28
CA PRO A 53 -13.54 22.19 4.38
C PRO A 53 -12.94 23.46 3.76
N ALA A 54 -13.36 23.78 2.55
CA ALA A 54 -12.94 25.02 1.90
C ALA A 54 -13.46 26.24 2.68
N VAL A 55 -12.62 27.27 2.80
CA VAL A 55 -12.98 28.56 3.42
C VAL A 55 -13.01 29.67 2.37
N ALA A 56 -13.92 30.63 2.56
CA ALA A 56 -13.94 31.84 1.74
C ALA A 56 -12.81 32.78 2.19
N LEU A 57 -12.01 33.26 1.24
CA LEU A 57 -11.02 34.31 1.49
C LEU A 57 -11.66 35.70 1.31
N PRO A 58 -11.13 36.73 1.99
CA PRO A 58 -11.47 38.13 1.69
C PRO A 58 -11.24 38.45 0.21
N ASP A 59 -12.05 39.33 -0.37
CA ASP A 59 -12.05 39.56 -1.82
C ASP A 59 -10.68 39.97 -2.39
N ASP A 60 -9.91 40.77 -1.67
CA ASP A 60 -8.58 41.22 -2.09
C ASP A 60 -7.56 40.08 -2.11
N LEU A 61 -7.60 39.19 -1.11
CA LEU A 61 -6.76 38.01 -1.05
C LEU A 61 -7.23 36.92 -2.02
N ASN A 62 -8.54 36.75 -2.22
CA ASN A 62 -9.07 35.82 -3.21
C ASN A 62 -8.65 36.22 -4.64
N ARG A 63 -8.64 37.52 -4.97
CA ARG A 63 -8.16 38.01 -6.27
C ARG A 63 -6.74 37.57 -6.60
N LEU A 64 -5.84 37.53 -5.61
CA LEU A 64 -4.46 37.05 -5.78
C LEU A 64 -4.45 35.61 -6.32
N PHE A 65 -5.17 34.70 -5.66
CA PHE A 65 -5.19 33.29 -6.07
C PHE A 65 -5.97 33.08 -7.36
N ARG A 66 -7.06 33.81 -7.63
CA ARG A 66 -7.73 33.74 -8.94
C ARG A 66 -6.83 34.22 -10.08
N ALA A 67 -6.00 35.24 -9.83
CA ALA A 67 -5.00 35.69 -10.80
C ALA A 67 -3.91 34.64 -11.04
N MET A 68 -3.44 33.97 -9.98
CA MET A 68 -2.48 32.87 -10.07
C MET A 68 -3.03 31.70 -10.92
N GLU A 69 -4.27 31.30 -10.68
CA GLU A 69 -4.94 30.23 -11.44
C GLU A 69 -5.08 30.60 -12.93
N LYS A 70 -5.48 31.84 -13.22
CA LYS A 70 -5.68 32.34 -14.58
C LYS A 70 -4.36 32.52 -15.33
N GLY A 71 -3.32 32.98 -14.64
CA GLY A 71 -1.98 33.22 -15.18
C GLY A 71 -1.07 31.99 -15.16
N TRP A 72 -1.59 30.81 -14.78
CA TRP A 72 -0.80 29.60 -14.73
C TRP A 72 -0.17 29.29 -16.10
N ASN A 73 1.08 28.80 -16.09
CA ASN A 73 1.92 28.62 -17.29
C ASN A 73 2.33 29.91 -18.03
N ASP A 74 2.06 31.10 -17.49
CA ASP A 74 2.54 32.37 -18.02
C ASP A 74 3.41 33.08 -16.98
N LYS A 75 4.73 33.05 -17.19
CA LYS A 75 5.70 33.73 -16.31
C LYS A 75 5.38 35.22 -16.14
N GLN A 76 4.97 35.90 -17.21
CA GLN A 76 4.70 37.35 -17.17
C GLN A 76 3.44 37.65 -16.37
N ALA A 77 2.42 36.78 -16.44
CA ALA A 77 1.23 36.89 -15.61
C ALA A 77 1.48 36.53 -14.13
N LEU A 78 2.38 35.59 -13.86
CA LEU A 78 2.70 35.16 -12.49
C LEU A 78 3.63 36.12 -11.75
N SER A 79 4.67 36.66 -12.40
CA SER A 79 5.69 37.49 -11.75
C SER A 79 5.12 38.63 -10.86
N PRO A 80 4.10 39.41 -11.29
CA PRO A 80 3.52 40.47 -10.46
C PRO A 80 2.83 40.00 -9.17
N LEU A 81 2.50 38.70 -9.07
CA LEU A 81 1.82 38.10 -7.93
C LEU A 81 2.77 37.78 -6.76
N PHE A 82 4.09 37.89 -6.97
CA PHE A 82 5.11 37.58 -5.97
C PHE A 82 5.84 38.83 -5.48
N THR A 83 6.28 38.82 -4.22
CA THR A 83 7.17 39.87 -3.69
C THR A 83 8.56 39.76 -4.32
N GLU A 84 9.35 40.84 -4.28
CA GLU A 84 10.70 40.83 -4.89
C GLU A 84 11.63 39.79 -4.26
N ASP A 85 11.52 39.64 -2.95
CA ASP A 85 12.23 38.70 -2.08
C ASP A 85 11.56 37.32 -1.95
N SER A 86 10.59 36.99 -2.83
CA SER A 86 9.79 35.77 -2.67
C SER A 86 10.63 34.50 -2.72
N VAL A 87 10.21 33.48 -1.99
CA VAL A 87 10.83 32.14 -2.02
C VAL A 87 9.81 31.04 -2.29
N VAL A 88 10.22 29.96 -2.97
CA VAL A 88 9.43 28.73 -3.09
C VAL A 88 10.31 27.51 -2.83
N LEU A 89 9.75 26.51 -2.15
CA LEU A 89 10.37 25.19 -2.00
C LEU A 89 10.03 24.32 -3.22
N ASP A 90 11.04 23.82 -3.95
CA ASP A 90 10.79 22.68 -4.85
C ASP A 90 10.66 21.41 -4.02
N SER A 91 9.44 20.97 -3.77
CA SER A 91 9.19 19.78 -2.95
C SER A 91 9.53 18.46 -3.64
N ARG A 92 9.82 18.48 -4.96
CA ARG A 92 10.16 17.27 -5.74
C ARG A 92 11.66 17.01 -5.74
N ASP A 93 12.46 18.06 -5.66
CA ASP A 93 13.91 18.03 -5.43
C ASP A 93 14.24 19.08 -4.35
N PRO A 94 14.24 18.72 -3.05
CA PRO A 94 14.20 19.67 -1.94
C PRO A 94 15.30 20.75 -1.94
N HIS A 95 15.00 21.93 -2.49
CA HIS A 95 15.83 23.14 -2.42
C HIS A 95 14.96 24.41 -2.49
N TRP A 96 15.55 25.55 -2.10
CA TRP A 96 14.88 26.85 -2.13
C TRP A 96 15.21 27.62 -3.42
N ILE A 97 14.16 28.14 -4.06
CA ILE A 97 14.26 29.07 -5.19
C ILE A 97 13.90 30.46 -4.68
N GLN A 98 14.75 31.44 -4.93
CA GLN A 98 14.62 32.80 -4.42
C GLN A 98 14.51 33.82 -5.54
N GLY A 99 13.65 34.82 -5.35
CA GLY A 99 13.47 35.97 -6.22
C GLY A 99 12.24 35.82 -7.11
N ARG A 100 11.47 36.91 -7.23
CA ARG A 100 10.21 36.97 -7.98
C ARG A 100 10.24 36.24 -9.33
N ASP A 101 11.23 36.56 -10.16
CA ASP A 101 11.27 36.07 -11.54
C ASP A 101 11.68 34.59 -11.65
N GLU A 102 12.53 34.11 -10.74
CA GLU A 102 12.91 32.69 -10.69
C GLU A 102 11.77 31.84 -10.12
N VAL A 103 11.08 32.33 -9.08
CA VAL A 103 9.87 31.72 -8.54
C VAL A 103 8.78 31.61 -9.62
N ALA A 104 8.49 32.73 -10.31
CA ALA A 104 7.48 32.75 -11.37
C ALA A 104 7.83 31.82 -12.54
N LYS A 105 9.11 31.77 -12.93
CA LYS A 105 9.60 30.84 -13.96
C LYS A 105 9.37 29.39 -13.53
N PHE A 106 9.86 29.01 -12.35
CA PHE A 106 9.71 27.66 -11.82
C PHE A 106 8.24 27.21 -11.78
N LEU A 107 7.36 28.04 -11.18
CA LEU A 107 5.94 27.71 -11.07
C LEU A 107 5.25 27.63 -12.43
N SER A 108 5.59 28.53 -13.37
CA SER A 108 5.02 28.49 -14.73
C SER A 108 5.35 27.20 -15.49
N GLU A 109 6.43 26.51 -15.12
CA GLU A 109 6.88 25.27 -15.78
C GLU A 109 6.53 24.01 -14.98
N LEU A 110 6.04 24.17 -13.73
CA LEU A 110 5.85 23.06 -12.78
C LEU A 110 4.84 22.00 -13.25
N PHE A 111 3.71 22.45 -13.82
CA PHE A 111 2.68 21.56 -14.37
C PHE A 111 2.08 22.12 -15.66
N ALA A 112 1.92 21.27 -16.68
CA ALA A 112 1.28 21.65 -17.94
C ALA A 112 -0.22 21.99 -17.85
N ARG A 113 -0.90 21.53 -16.78
CA ARG A 113 -2.34 21.77 -16.58
C ARG A 113 -2.56 22.74 -15.42
N PRO A 114 -3.41 23.77 -15.60
CA PRO A 114 -3.79 24.65 -14.50
C PRO A 114 -4.54 23.89 -13.41
N TYR A 115 -4.64 24.53 -12.26
CA TYR A 115 -5.35 24.02 -11.10
C TYR A 115 -6.00 25.18 -10.35
N ARG A 116 -6.93 24.84 -9.46
CA ARG A 116 -7.57 25.74 -8.51
C ARG A 116 -6.85 25.67 -7.17
N VAL A 117 -6.61 26.83 -6.55
CA VAL A 117 -6.26 26.94 -5.13
C VAL A 117 -7.56 26.91 -4.33
N THR A 118 -7.70 25.89 -3.49
CA THR A 118 -8.85 25.66 -2.59
C THR A 118 -8.40 25.97 -1.17
N PRO A 119 -8.65 27.19 -0.65
CA PRO A 119 -8.21 27.58 0.67
C PRO A 119 -8.94 26.80 1.75
N VAL A 120 -8.24 26.40 2.81
CA VAL A 120 -8.81 25.68 3.96
C VAL A 120 -8.59 26.40 5.29
N ALA A 121 -7.62 27.31 5.33
CA ALA A 121 -7.42 28.23 6.45
C ALA A 121 -6.70 29.48 5.95
N TYR A 122 -6.93 30.61 6.61
CA TYR A 122 -6.13 31.81 6.42
C TYR A 122 -6.08 32.63 7.71
N GLY A 123 -5.07 33.48 7.82
CA GLY A 123 -4.98 34.49 8.86
C GLY A 123 -4.20 35.70 8.35
N THR A 124 -4.62 36.89 8.74
CA THR A 124 -3.98 38.16 8.34
C THR A 124 -3.80 39.05 9.56
N GLU A 125 -2.64 39.68 9.67
CA GLU A 125 -2.34 40.68 10.68
C GLU A 125 -1.57 41.83 10.02
N GLY A 126 -2.18 43.02 10.01
CA GLY A 126 -1.62 44.19 9.32
C GLY A 126 -1.36 43.91 7.83
N SER A 127 -0.09 43.96 7.42
CA SER A 127 0.35 43.74 6.04
C SER A 127 0.88 42.32 5.78
N ALA A 128 0.75 41.39 6.72
CA ALA A 128 1.20 40.00 6.57
C ALA A 128 0.06 39.02 6.77
N GLY A 129 0.19 37.83 6.20
CA GLY A 129 -0.77 36.75 6.40
C GLY A 129 -0.28 35.41 5.87
N HIS A 130 -1.12 34.40 6.05
CA HIS A 130 -0.90 33.06 5.51
C HIS A 130 -2.20 32.48 4.95
N VAL A 131 -2.06 31.54 4.02
CA VAL A 131 -3.15 30.72 3.49
C VAL A 131 -2.69 29.28 3.39
N ALA A 132 -3.39 28.37 4.06
CA ALA A 132 -3.26 26.93 3.79
C ALA A 132 -4.31 26.53 2.75
N ALA A 133 -3.93 25.74 1.75
CA ALA A 133 -4.82 25.35 0.67
C ALA A 133 -4.52 23.97 0.10
N TYR A 134 -5.53 23.37 -0.52
CA TYR A 134 -5.36 22.25 -1.44
C TYR A 134 -5.24 22.75 -2.88
N LEU A 135 -4.44 22.07 -3.68
CA LEU A 135 -4.31 22.28 -5.12
C LEU A 135 -5.21 21.28 -5.85
N THR A 136 -6.20 21.79 -6.59
CA THR A 136 -7.38 21.03 -6.98
C THR A 136 -7.59 21.05 -8.50
N ARG A 137 -7.98 19.92 -9.08
CA ARG A 137 -8.42 19.82 -10.48
C ARG A 137 -9.80 19.19 -10.56
N GLY A 138 -10.58 19.55 -11.58
CA GLY A 138 -11.97 19.12 -11.73
C GLY A 138 -12.95 20.04 -10.99
N GLU A 139 -14.24 19.75 -11.13
CA GLU A 139 -15.34 20.55 -10.59
C GLU A 139 -16.38 19.66 -9.90
N GLY A 140 -17.13 20.24 -8.96
CA GLY A 140 -18.16 19.52 -8.21
C GLY A 140 -17.64 18.24 -7.56
N ALA A 141 -18.39 17.14 -7.74
CA ALA A 141 -18.03 15.83 -7.21
C ALA A 141 -16.79 15.19 -7.86
N ALA A 142 -16.35 15.70 -9.03
CA ALA A 142 -15.16 15.21 -9.72
C ALA A 142 -13.87 15.95 -9.31
N ALA A 143 -13.97 16.95 -8.43
CA ALA A 143 -12.83 17.70 -7.94
C ALA A 143 -11.90 16.79 -7.12
N LYS A 144 -10.61 16.75 -7.48
CA LYS A 144 -9.57 16.01 -6.75
C LYS A 144 -8.43 16.92 -6.35
N HIS A 145 -8.04 16.85 -5.09
CA HIS A 145 -6.84 17.47 -4.59
C HIS A 145 -5.63 16.61 -4.97
N PHE A 146 -4.62 17.22 -5.59
CA PHE A 146 -3.40 16.52 -6.05
C PHE A 146 -2.12 17.09 -5.44
N GLY A 147 -2.21 18.27 -4.82
CA GLY A 147 -1.21 18.79 -3.91
C GLY A 147 -1.85 19.57 -2.76
N GLN A 148 -1.00 20.01 -1.85
CA GLN A 148 -1.35 20.98 -0.81
C GLN A 148 -0.25 22.03 -0.74
N ALA A 149 -0.57 23.23 -0.26
CA ALA A 149 0.40 24.32 -0.15
C ALA A 149 0.10 25.19 1.06
N LEU A 150 1.18 25.70 1.67
CA LEU A 150 1.12 26.84 2.58
C LEU A 150 1.76 28.05 1.89
N PHE A 151 0.98 29.13 1.82
CA PHE A 151 1.38 30.42 1.28
C PHE A 151 1.58 31.41 2.42
N SER A 152 2.71 32.11 2.44
CA SER A 152 2.86 33.37 3.17
C SER A 152 2.59 34.50 2.21
N VAL A 153 1.75 35.45 2.61
CA VAL A 153 1.36 36.61 1.79
C VAL A 153 1.72 37.92 2.47
N ARG A 154 2.07 38.92 1.67
CA ARG A 154 2.40 40.27 2.14
C ARG A 154 1.68 41.31 1.30
N LYS A 155 1.05 42.28 1.97
CA LYS A 155 0.37 43.42 1.34
C LYS A 155 1.39 44.52 1.10
N GLY A 156 1.57 44.91 -0.16
CA GLY A 156 2.45 46.02 -0.54
C GLY A 156 1.89 47.37 -0.06
N GLY A 157 2.72 48.42 -0.14
CA GLY A 157 2.26 49.80 0.13
C GLY A 157 1.18 50.28 -0.84
N ASP A 158 1.02 49.61 -1.97
CA ASP A 158 -0.07 49.77 -2.95
C ASP A 158 -1.39 49.09 -2.52
N GLY A 159 -1.40 48.44 -1.35
CA GLY A 159 -2.57 47.71 -0.86
C GLY A 159 -2.84 46.39 -1.59
N ILE A 160 -1.89 45.87 -2.37
CA ILE A 160 -2.06 44.62 -3.13
C ILE A 160 -1.33 43.48 -2.41
N TRP A 161 -2.06 42.39 -2.15
CA TRP A 161 -1.47 41.15 -1.62
C TRP A 161 -0.61 40.46 -2.68
N ARG A 162 0.56 39.99 -2.27
CA ARG A 162 1.48 39.19 -3.07
C ARG A 162 1.97 38.00 -2.24
N ILE A 163 2.38 36.93 -2.92
CA ILE A 163 2.97 35.76 -2.31
C ILE A 163 4.43 36.07 -1.95
N ALA A 164 4.77 35.95 -0.68
CA ALA A 164 6.13 36.10 -0.16
C ALA A 164 6.83 34.76 0.01
N ALA A 165 6.10 33.69 0.32
CA ALA A 165 6.64 32.34 0.33
C ALA A 165 5.58 31.32 -0.09
N GLU A 166 6.01 30.25 -0.75
CA GLU A 166 5.17 29.09 -1.05
C GLU A 166 5.89 27.79 -0.68
N THR A 167 5.19 26.89 0.01
CA THR A 167 5.66 25.54 0.33
C THR A 167 4.65 24.53 -0.19
N PRO A 168 4.73 24.15 -1.47
CA PRO A 168 3.85 23.14 -2.01
C PRO A 168 4.31 21.74 -1.57
N THR A 169 3.41 20.77 -1.60
CA THR A 169 3.72 19.36 -1.33
C THR A 169 2.95 18.49 -2.30
N PHE A 170 3.68 17.61 -3.00
CA PHE A 170 3.14 16.68 -3.98
C PHE A 170 3.71 15.26 -3.77
N PRO A 171 2.92 14.20 -4.03
CA PRO A 171 1.46 14.24 -4.17
C PRO A 171 0.79 14.50 -2.81
N GLY A 172 -0.40 15.10 -2.80
CA GLY A 172 -1.15 15.24 -1.55
C GLY A 172 -2.53 15.88 -1.72
N PRO A 173 -3.39 15.81 -0.70
CA PRO A 173 -3.39 14.87 0.42
C PRO A 173 -3.57 13.42 -0.08
N ARG A 174 -3.02 12.44 0.64
CA ARG A 174 -3.18 11.02 0.30
C ARG A 174 -4.58 10.58 0.69
N ILE A 175 -5.45 10.39 -0.30
CA ILE A 175 -6.79 9.83 -0.12
C ILE A 175 -6.78 8.38 -0.61
N ARG A 176 -7.08 7.46 0.30
CA ARG A 176 -7.38 6.06 -0.02
C ARG A 176 -8.82 5.99 -0.53
N GLU A 177 -8.98 5.55 -1.76
CA GLU A 177 -10.28 5.28 -2.34
C GLU A 177 -10.76 3.88 -1.96
N PRO A 178 -12.08 3.61 -2.00
CA PRO A 178 -12.60 2.25 -1.91
C PRO A 178 -11.98 1.37 -3.00
N ARG A 179 -11.69 0.12 -2.67
CA ARG A 179 -11.13 -0.89 -3.60
C ARG A 179 -12.03 -2.11 -3.58
N SER A 180 -12.78 -2.30 -4.66
CA SER A 180 -13.77 -3.38 -4.82
C SER A 180 -13.12 -4.68 -5.31
N ALA A 181 -13.88 -5.78 -5.31
CA ALA A 181 -13.43 -7.03 -5.92
C ALA A 181 -13.17 -6.88 -7.43
N ASP A 182 -13.90 -6.03 -8.14
CA ASP A 182 -13.71 -5.82 -9.59
C ASP A 182 -12.35 -5.18 -9.86
N ASP A 183 -11.97 -4.19 -9.04
CA ASP A 183 -10.67 -3.53 -9.11
C ASP A 183 -9.53 -4.53 -8.84
N LEU A 184 -9.72 -5.41 -7.85
CA LEU A 184 -8.76 -6.47 -7.54
C LEU A 184 -8.65 -7.48 -8.70
N ILE A 185 -9.77 -7.94 -9.25
CA ILE A 185 -9.76 -8.90 -10.37
C ILE A 185 -9.05 -8.33 -11.59
N ALA A 186 -9.27 -7.04 -11.91
CA ALA A 186 -8.59 -6.39 -13.03
C ALA A 186 -7.06 -6.43 -12.88
N VAL A 187 -6.52 -6.12 -11.69
CA VAL A 187 -5.06 -6.14 -11.47
C VAL A 187 -4.50 -7.57 -11.34
N LEU A 188 -5.29 -8.54 -10.89
CA LEU A 188 -4.91 -9.95 -10.91
C LEU A 188 -4.85 -10.49 -12.34
N ASP A 189 -5.82 -10.14 -13.18
CA ASP A 189 -5.85 -10.53 -14.59
C ASP A 189 -4.68 -9.92 -15.36
N GLU A 190 -4.35 -8.66 -15.11
CA GLU A 190 -3.15 -8.01 -15.67
C GLU A 190 -1.85 -8.71 -15.25
N ALA A 191 -1.80 -9.21 -14.02
CA ALA A 191 -0.66 -9.96 -13.49
C ALA A 191 -0.64 -11.44 -13.93
N GLY A 192 -1.72 -11.96 -14.53
CA GLY A 192 -1.89 -13.38 -14.84
C GLY A 192 -2.14 -14.27 -13.62
N ILE A 193 -2.51 -13.69 -12.47
CA ILE A 193 -2.70 -14.40 -11.20
C ILE A 193 -4.16 -14.88 -11.08
N ARG A 194 -4.34 -16.17 -10.82
CA ARG A 194 -5.67 -16.81 -10.90
C ARG A 194 -6.48 -16.71 -9.62
N ARG A 195 -5.86 -16.62 -8.44
CA ARG A 195 -6.60 -16.59 -7.17
C ARG A 195 -6.01 -15.59 -6.20
N ALA A 196 -6.83 -15.09 -5.28
CA ALA A 196 -6.35 -14.24 -4.19
C ALA A 196 -7.05 -14.53 -2.87
N ALA A 197 -6.30 -14.38 -1.77
CA ALA A 197 -6.80 -14.36 -0.41
C ALA A 197 -7.03 -12.90 0.00
N VAL A 198 -8.30 -12.53 0.15
CA VAL A 198 -8.70 -11.20 0.57
C VAL A 198 -8.79 -11.14 2.08
N LEU A 199 -7.95 -10.31 2.68
CA LEU A 199 -7.89 -10.09 4.10
C LEU A 199 -8.73 -8.85 4.42
N SER A 200 -9.74 -9.01 5.27
CA SER A 200 -10.60 -7.89 5.68
C SER A 200 -9.81 -6.88 6.51
N THR A 201 -10.14 -5.59 6.34
CA THR A 201 -9.60 -4.49 7.14
C THR A 201 -10.39 -4.21 8.42
N ALA A 202 -11.33 -5.09 8.79
CA ALA A 202 -12.22 -4.92 9.95
C ALA A 202 -11.50 -4.70 11.29
N TYR A 203 -10.25 -5.14 11.43
CA TYR A 203 -9.41 -4.84 12.60
C TYR A 203 -9.19 -3.34 12.84
N TRP A 204 -9.27 -2.49 11.81
CA TRP A 204 -9.16 -1.04 11.93
C TRP A 204 -10.24 -0.42 12.81
N PHE A 205 -11.46 -0.95 12.78
CA PHE A 205 -12.56 -0.38 13.58
C PHE A 205 -12.38 -0.58 15.08
N GLY A 206 -11.65 -1.63 15.49
CA GLY A 206 -11.27 -1.86 16.88
C GLY A 206 -9.84 -1.43 17.21
N SER A 207 -9.16 -0.73 16.30
CA SER A 207 -7.75 -0.34 16.44
C SER A 207 -7.60 0.86 17.37
N PRO A 208 -6.72 0.82 18.39
CA PRO A 208 -6.36 2.02 19.16
C PRO A 208 -5.66 3.10 18.31
N LEU A 209 -5.14 2.76 17.13
CA LEU A 209 -4.52 3.71 16.20
C LEU A 209 -5.54 4.42 15.30
N MET A 210 -6.78 3.95 15.28
CA MET A 210 -7.85 4.51 14.44
C MET A 210 -9.12 4.81 15.26
N PRO A 211 -9.03 5.64 16.32
CA PRO A 211 -10.14 5.88 17.25
C PRO A 211 -11.28 6.71 16.64
N LYS A 212 -11.21 7.04 15.34
CA LYS A 212 -12.13 7.94 14.63
C LYS A 212 -13.38 7.24 14.11
N ALA A 213 -13.48 5.92 14.25
CA ALA A 213 -14.68 5.19 13.85
C ALA A 213 -15.88 5.65 14.71
N ALA A 214 -16.94 6.12 14.06
CA ALA A 214 -18.17 6.53 14.73
C ALA A 214 -19.11 5.34 14.94
N GLY A 215 -19.97 5.42 15.96
CA GLY A 215 -21.03 4.45 16.22
C GLY A 215 -20.57 3.21 16.98
N ASP A 216 -21.28 2.09 16.77
CA ASP A 216 -21.00 0.80 17.42
C ASP A 216 -19.83 0.10 16.74
N GLU A 217 -18.72 -0.07 17.49
CA GLU A 217 -17.49 -0.72 17.05
C GLU A 217 -17.75 -2.13 16.50
N TYR A 218 -18.52 -2.96 17.20
CA TYR A 218 -18.75 -4.33 16.76
C TYR A 218 -19.68 -4.39 15.55
N ALA A 219 -20.68 -3.50 15.47
CA ALA A 219 -21.49 -3.38 14.26
C ALA A 219 -20.64 -3.02 13.03
N ASN A 220 -19.67 -2.11 13.18
CA ASN A 220 -18.75 -1.74 12.10
C ASN A 220 -17.83 -2.90 11.69
N VAL A 221 -17.28 -3.64 12.67
CA VAL A 221 -16.46 -4.85 12.39
C VAL A 221 -17.25 -5.88 11.57
N ARG A 222 -18.49 -6.16 11.97
CA ARG A 222 -19.36 -7.09 11.22
C ARG A 222 -19.64 -6.58 9.82
N ALA A 223 -19.98 -5.30 9.68
CA ALA A 223 -20.27 -4.68 8.39
C ALA A 223 -19.07 -4.76 7.43
N GLU A 224 -17.84 -4.56 7.91
CA GLU A 224 -16.64 -4.65 7.09
C GLU A 224 -16.34 -6.10 6.66
N ASN A 225 -16.46 -7.06 7.58
CA ASN A 225 -16.33 -8.48 7.25
C ASN A 225 -17.40 -8.93 6.24
N ASP A 226 -18.65 -8.51 6.44
CA ASP A 226 -19.78 -8.84 5.56
C ASP A 226 -19.60 -8.24 4.18
N TRP A 227 -19.18 -6.97 4.10
CA TRP A 227 -18.88 -6.32 2.84
C TRP A 227 -17.74 -7.04 2.10
N THR A 228 -16.67 -7.41 2.81
CA THR A 228 -15.54 -8.16 2.23
C THR A 228 -16.01 -9.52 1.67
N ALA A 229 -16.81 -10.25 2.45
CA ALA A 229 -17.38 -11.54 2.04
C ALA A 229 -18.31 -11.40 0.82
N GLN A 230 -19.17 -10.38 0.80
CA GLN A 230 -20.06 -10.09 -0.32
C GLN A 230 -19.28 -9.75 -1.60
N GLN A 231 -18.20 -8.97 -1.49
CA GLN A 231 -17.33 -8.67 -2.64
C GLN A 231 -16.69 -9.95 -3.20
N ALA A 232 -16.13 -10.80 -2.34
CA ALA A 232 -15.51 -12.05 -2.79
C ALA A 232 -16.52 -13.07 -3.33
N ALA A 233 -17.75 -13.09 -2.81
CA ALA A 233 -18.83 -13.97 -3.28
C ALA A 233 -19.22 -13.73 -4.75
N ARG A 234 -18.87 -12.56 -5.31
CA ARG A 234 -19.03 -12.25 -6.74
C ARG A 234 -18.05 -13.06 -7.62
N TYR A 235 -16.97 -13.57 -7.04
CA TYR A 235 -15.90 -14.32 -7.71
C TYR A 235 -15.49 -15.59 -6.95
N PRO A 236 -16.40 -16.54 -6.69
CA PRO A 236 -16.19 -17.66 -5.75
C PRO A 236 -15.11 -18.66 -6.17
N GLY A 237 -14.71 -18.70 -7.45
CA GLY A 237 -13.59 -19.52 -7.94
C GLY A 237 -12.23 -18.81 -7.96
N ARG A 238 -12.21 -17.50 -7.67
CA ARG A 238 -11.02 -16.64 -7.72
C ARG A 238 -10.64 -16.13 -6.33
N LEU A 239 -11.61 -15.78 -5.48
CA LEU A 239 -11.37 -15.11 -4.21
C LEU A 239 -11.82 -15.95 -3.02
N VAL A 240 -10.97 -16.01 -2.00
CA VAL A 240 -11.31 -16.51 -0.65
C VAL A 240 -11.14 -15.38 0.36
N VAL A 241 -11.85 -15.45 1.49
CA VAL A 241 -11.88 -14.36 2.47
C VAL A 241 -11.32 -14.77 3.82
N PHE A 242 -10.61 -13.82 4.43
CA PHE A 242 -10.24 -13.85 5.83
C PHE A 242 -10.98 -12.73 6.55
N CYS A 243 -11.87 -13.11 7.47
CA CYS A 243 -12.47 -12.12 8.37
C CYS A 243 -11.40 -11.49 9.26
N SER A 244 -11.66 -10.31 9.79
CA SER A 244 -10.74 -9.67 10.73
C SER A 244 -11.45 -8.96 11.87
N PHE A 245 -10.71 -8.69 12.93
CA PHE A 245 -11.14 -8.01 14.15
C PHE A 245 -9.89 -7.76 15.01
N ASN A 246 -10.03 -6.90 16.03
CA ASN A 246 -9.02 -6.78 17.08
C ASN A 246 -9.17 -7.98 18.05
N PRO A 247 -8.17 -8.87 18.19
CA PRO A 247 -8.27 -10.06 19.02
C PRO A 247 -8.31 -9.78 20.53
N LEU A 248 -8.08 -8.55 20.97
CA LEU A 248 -8.16 -8.15 22.37
C LEU A 248 -9.58 -7.74 22.78
N LYS A 249 -10.51 -7.58 21.84
CA LYS A 249 -11.88 -7.13 22.13
C LYS A 249 -12.78 -8.30 22.54
N ASP A 250 -13.76 -8.03 23.39
CA ASP A 250 -14.62 -9.07 23.98
C ASP A 250 -15.48 -9.80 22.93
N TYR A 251 -15.77 -9.15 21.80
CA TYR A 251 -16.51 -9.75 20.68
C TYR A 251 -15.64 -10.64 19.76
N ALA A 252 -14.33 -10.78 20.00
CA ALA A 252 -13.43 -11.49 19.08
C ALA A 252 -13.87 -12.94 18.84
N LEU A 253 -14.19 -13.70 19.90
CA LEU A 253 -14.63 -15.09 19.77
C LEU A 253 -16.02 -15.19 19.11
N GLN A 254 -16.92 -14.27 19.43
CA GLN A 254 -18.24 -14.18 18.79
C GLN A 254 -18.12 -13.95 17.29
N GLU A 255 -17.16 -13.12 16.86
CA GLU A 255 -16.96 -12.84 15.44
C GLU A 255 -16.35 -14.03 14.69
N ILE A 256 -15.49 -14.82 15.33
CA ILE A 256 -14.99 -16.09 14.77
C ILE A 256 -16.17 -17.04 14.52
N ASP A 257 -17.03 -17.25 15.53
CA ASP A 257 -18.19 -18.14 15.42
C ASP A 257 -19.16 -17.71 14.31
N ARG A 258 -19.27 -16.40 14.07
CA ARG A 258 -20.10 -15.84 13.00
C ARG A 258 -19.46 -16.04 11.64
N CYS A 259 -18.18 -15.70 11.50
CA CYS A 259 -17.42 -15.81 10.26
C CYS A 259 -17.27 -17.26 9.78
N ALA A 260 -17.13 -18.22 10.69
CA ALA A 260 -17.08 -19.65 10.37
C ALA A 260 -18.33 -20.16 9.61
N LYS A 261 -19.46 -19.45 9.70
CA LYS A 261 -20.71 -19.80 9.03
C LYS A 261 -20.85 -19.21 7.63
N ILE A 262 -19.89 -18.38 7.21
CA ILE A 262 -19.91 -17.71 5.90
C ILE A 262 -19.13 -18.58 4.89
N PRO A 263 -19.76 -19.08 3.81
CA PRO A 263 -19.13 -20.06 2.91
C PRO A 263 -17.81 -19.62 2.26
N GLN A 264 -17.65 -18.32 2.00
CA GLN A 264 -16.44 -17.75 1.36
C GLN A 264 -15.27 -17.57 2.33
N VAL A 265 -15.52 -17.64 3.64
CA VAL A 265 -14.49 -17.41 4.66
C VAL A 265 -13.67 -18.69 4.84
N LYS A 266 -12.36 -18.54 4.71
CA LYS A 266 -11.36 -19.62 4.87
C LYS A 266 -10.42 -19.39 6.04
N GLY A 267 -10.52 -18.24 6.69
CA GLY A 267 -9.66 -17.91 7.82
C GLY A 267 -9.96 -16.59 8.50
N ILE A 268 -9.05 -16.21 9.38
CA ILE A 268 -9.01 -14.91 10.06
C ILE A 268 -7.68 -14.19 9.82
N LYS A 269 -7.73 -12.87 9.61
CA LYS A 269 -6.57 -11.98 9.58
C LYS A 269 -6.45 -11.30 10.94
N LEU A 270 -5.27 -11.37 11.53
CA LEU A 270 -4.91 -10.66 12.76
C LEU A 270 -3.78 -9.67 12.47
N HIS A 271 -3.89 -8.46 12.99
CA HIS A 271 -2.85 -7.44 12.84
C HIS A 271 -2.43 -6.90 14.21
N PHE A 272 -1.29 -7.36 14.71
CA PHE A 272 -0.87 -7.14 16.09
C PHE A 272 -0.58 -5.67 16.37
N GLY A 273 0.20 -5.00 15.52
CA GLY A 273 0.44 -3.56 15.63
C GLY A 273 -0.84 -2.71 15.67
N ASN A 274 -1.71 -2.87 14.65
CA ASN A 274 -2.98 -2.15 14.62
C ASN A 274 -3.96 -2.57 15.73
N SER A 275 -3.79 -3.73 16.35
CA SER A 275 -4.67 -4.17 17.43
C SER A 275 -4.17 -3.75 18.82
N GLY A 276 -2.96 -3.17 18.92
CA GLY A 276 -2.31 -2.89 20.19
C GLY A 276 -1.90 -4.16 20.95
N VAL A 277 -1.68 -5.26 20.23
CA VAL A 277 -1.20 -6.51 20.83
C VAL A 277 0.23 -6.33 21.31
N ASP A 278 0.47 -6.80 22.53
CA ASP A 278 1.78 -6.94 23.15
C ASP A 278 1.92 -8.38 23.63
N VAL A 279 2.72 -9.18 22.93
CA VAL A 279 2.91 -10.60 23.26
C VAL A 279 3.77 -10.79 24.52
N ARG A 280 4.43 -9.75 25.05
CA ARG A 280 5.10 -9.81 26.35
C ARG A 280 4.12 -9.69 27.51
N ASN A 281 2.91 -9.19 27.27
CA ASN A 281 1.84 -9.17 28.25
C ASN A 281 1.15 -10.56 28.33
N PRO A 282 1.21 -11.27 29.46
CA PRO A 282 0.59 -12.58 29.61
C PRO A 282 -0.93 -12.60 29.38
N GLU A 283 -1.64 -11.51 29.68
CA GLU A 283 -3.09 -11.41 29.44
C GLU A 283 -3.39 -11.38 27.94
N HIS A 284 -2.61 -10.61 27.17
CA HIS A 284 -2.74 -10.57 25.71
C HIS A 284 -2.43 -11.93 25.09
N VAL A 285 -1.39 -12.62 25.57
CA VAL A 285 -1.06 -13.99 25.13
C VAL A 285 -2.22 -14.94 25.38
N GLU A 286 -2.85 -14.90 26.56
CA GLU A 286 -3.98 -15.77 26.86
C GLU A 286 -5.21 -15.46 26.00
N ARG A 287 -5.51 -14.18 25.73
CA ARG A 287 -6.58 -13.78 24.79
C ARG A 287 -6.30 -14.31 23.38
N LEU A 288 -5.07 -14.14 22.88
CA LEU A 288 -4.66 -14.65 21.56
C LEU A 288 -4.72 -16.18 21.50
N ARG A 289 -4.30 -16.88 22.57
CA ARG A 289 -4.36 -18.33 22.64
C ARG A 289 -5.80 -18.85 22.49
N LYS A 290 -6.77 -18.17 23.09
CA LYS A 290 -8.21 -18.47 22.91
C LYS A 290 -8.67 -18.23 21.47
N VAL A 291 -8.24 -17.13 20.85
CA VAL A 291 -8.52 -16.83 19.43
C VAL A 291 -7.94 -17.90 18.51
N PHE A 292 -6.69 -18.32 18.72
CA PHE A 292 -6.03 -19.37 17.93
C PHE A 292 -6.72 -20.73 18.10
N ALA A 293 -7.08 -21.09 19.34
CA ALA A 293 -7.82 -22.32 19.61
C ALA A 293 -9.22 -22.33 18.96
N ALA A 294 -9.93 -21.19 18.99
CA ALA A 294 -11.22 -21.06 18.33
C ALA A 294 -11.10 -21.17 16.81
N ALA A 295 -10.11 -20.50 16.21
CA ALA A 295 -9.85 -20.63 14.77
C ALA A 295 -9.53 -22.08 14.39
N ASN A 296 -8.73 -22.79 15.19
CA ASN A 296 -8.42 -24.21 14.99
C ASN A 296 -9.68 -25.08 15.04
N ALA A 297 -10.53 -24.87 16.04
CA ALA A 297 -11.78 -25.62 16.22
C ALA A 297 -12.76 -25.43 15.05
N HIS A 298 -12.75 -24.25 14.43
CA HIS A 298 -13.56 -23.93 13.24
C HIS A 298 -12.85 -24.23 11.91
N HIS A 299 -11.62 -24.78 11.95
CA HIS A 299 -10.79 -25.03 10.77
C HIS A 299 -10.52 -23.77 9.92
N LEU A 300 -10.48 -22.61 10.56
CA LEU A 300 -10.19 -21.32 9.94
C LEU A 300 -8.68 -21.07 9.96
N ALA A 301 -8.04 -20.92 8.80
CA ALA A 301 -6.63 -20.55 8.73
C ALA A 301 -6.35 -19.18 9.38
N ILE A 302 -5.12 -18.91 9.79
CA ILE A 302 -4.73 -17.63 10.38
C ILE A 302 -3.70 -16.95 9.48
N VAL A 303 -3.94 -15.69 9.12
CA VAL A 303 -2.90 -14.80 8.60
C VAL A 303 -2.57 -13.77 9.69
N ALA A 304 -1.34 -13.78 10.20
CA ALA A 304 -0.92 -12.93 11.32
C ALA A 304 0.16 -11.94 10.87
N HIS A 305 -0.15 -10.65 10.97
CA HIS A 305 0.85 -9.58 10.94
C HIS A 305 1.35 -9.36 12.36
N LEU A 306 2.60 -9.76 12.62
CA LEU A 306 3.17 -9.87 13.97
C LEU A 306 3.84 -8.59 14.46
N TRP A 307 4.34 -7.78 13.54
CA TRP A 307 5.08 -6.57 13.87
C TRP A 307 4.21 -5.58 14.66
N THR A 308 4.84 -4.92 15.62
CA THR A 308 4.21 -3.96 16.52
C THR A 308 4.95 -2.62 16.45
N LEU A 309 4.30 -1.57 16.96
CA LEU A 309 4.92 -0.24 17.07
C LEU A 309 6.05 -0.18 18.10
N ASP A 310 6.22 -1.22 18.92
CA ASP A 310 7.33 -1.30 19.88
C ASP A 310 8.64 -1.50 19.11
N LYS A 311 9.58 -0.56 19.29
CA LYS A 311 10.91 -0.62 18.66
C LYS A 311 11.73 -1.85 19.08
N ARG A 312 11.30 -2.56 20.13
CA ARG A 312 11.90 -3.82 20.61
C ARG A 312 11.36 -5.06 19.90
N TYR A 313 10.40 -4.92 18.99
CA TYR A 313 9.88 -6.05 18.23
C TYR A 313 11.02 -6.82 17.56
N GLY A 314 11.09 -8.13 17.79
CA GLY A 314 12.15 -8.96 17.24
C GLY A 314 12.09 -10.40 17.72
N ARG A 315 13.26 -10.93 18.10
CA ARG A 315 13.44 -12.34 18.48
C ARG A 315 12.55 -12.78 19.64
N GLU A 316 12.42 -11.98 20.69
CA GLU A 316 11.62 -12.34 21.87
C GLU A 316 10.14 -12.48 21.53
N ASP A 317 9.56 -11.54 20.78
CA ASP A 317 8.17 -11.57 20.33
C ASP A 317 7.89 -12.80 19.46
N ALA A 318 8.80 -13.08 18.52
CA ALA A 318 8.71 -14.25 17.65
C ALA A 318 8.80 -15.56 18.43
N GLN A 319 9.66 -15.62 19.46
CA GLN A 319 9.80 -16.78 20.34
C GLN A 319 8.52 -17.01 21.15
N ILE A 320 7.91 -15.97 21.71
CA ILE A 320 6.63 -16.08 22.42
C ILE A 320 5.53 -16.57 21.48
N PHE A 321 5.46 -16.06 20.25
CA PHE A 321 4.49 -16.52 19.27
C PHE A 321 4.68 -18.02 18.96
N LEU A 322 5.91 -18.46 18.70
CA LEU A 322 6.26 -19.85 18.45
C LEU A 322 5.91 -20.76 19.64
N ASP A 323 6.21 -20.31 20.86
CA ASP A 323 6.08 -21.12 22.06
C ASP A 323 4.67 -21.17 22.64
N LYS A 324 3.91 -20.08 22.51
CA LYS A 324 2.65 -19.89 23.25
C LYS A 324 1.42 -19.83 22.34
N LEU A 325 1.56 -19.37 21.10
CA LEU A 325 0.42 -19.16 20.21
C LEU A 325 0.29 -20.26 19.17
N LEU A 326 1.36 -20.63 18.46
CA LEU A 326 1.32 -21.72 17.47
C LEU A 326 0.79 -23.05 18.02
N PRO A 327 1.13 -23.49 19.25
CA PRO A 327 0.59 -24.74 19.80
C PRO A 327 -0.93 -24.74 20.01
N ALA A 328 -1.59 -23.58 20.04
CA ALA A 328 -3.04 -23.49 20.17
C ALA A 328 -3.78 -23.71 18.85
N ALA A 329 -3.07 -23.73 17.72
CA ALA A 329 -3.62 -23.93 16.39
C ALA A 329 -2.88 -25.02 15.59
N PRO A 330 -2.78 -26.26 16.11
CA PRO A 330 -1.93 -27.28 15.52
C PRO A 330 -2.45 -27.84 14.19
N ASP A 331 -3.72 -27.68 13.84
CA ASP A 331 -4.35 -28.42 12.72
C ASP A 331 -4.67 -27.53 11.51
N ILE A 332 -4.45 -26.23 11.62
CA ILE A 332 -4.75 -25.25 10.58
C ILE A 332 -3.48 -24.58 10.04
N PRO A 333 -3.50 -24.07 8.80
CA PRO A 333 -2.43 -23.20 8.29
C PRO A 333 -2.32 -21.91 9.11
N VAL A 334 -1.10 -21.56 9.48
CA VAL A 334 -0.76 -20.24 10.02
C VAL A 334 0.25 -19.58 9.06
N GLN A 335 -0.16 -18.47 8.46
CA GLN A 335 0.65 -17.65 7.57
C GLN A 335 1.13 -16.41 8.32
N ILE A 336 2.44 -16.21 8.41
CA ILE A 336 3.04 -15.00 8.95
C ILE A 336 3.23 -14.00 7.82
N ALA A 337 2.65 -12.82 7.98
CA ALA A 337 2.70 -11.75 6.99
C ALA A 337 4.07 -11.07 6.93
N HIS A 338 4.42 -10.55 5.74
CA HIS A 338 5.64 -9.78 5.49
C HIS A 338 6.91 -10.48 5.97
N PHE A 339 6.92 -11.82 5.94
CA PHE A 339 8.04 -12.62 6.41
C PHE A 339 8.49 -12.27 7.84
N ALA A 340 7.52 -11.98 8.73
CA ALA A 340 7.68 -11.52 10.11
C ALA A 340 8.18 -10.07 10.27
N GLY A 341 8.14 -9.25 9.22
CA GLY A 341 8.42 -7.82 9.23
C GLY A 341 7.18 -6.93 9.39
N GLY A 342 7.41 -5.61 9.32
CA GLY A 342 6.37 -4.57 9.45
C GLY A 342 5.58 -4.26 8.18
N GLY A 343 6.19 -4.42 7.00
CA GLY A 343 5.58 -4.05 5.72
C GLY A 343 5.35 -2.53 5.56
N PRO A 344 6.01 -1.83 4.61
CA PRO A 344 7.17 -2.28 3.86
C PRO A 344 8.38 -2.49 4.78
N GLY A 345 9.23 -3.47 4.46
CA GLY A 345 10.47 -3.73 5.17
C GLY A 345 10.58 -5.11 5.84
N TYR A 346 11.75 -5.36 6.41
CA TYR A 346 12.21 -6.68 6.82
C TYR A 346 12.87 -6.66 8.21
N THR A 347 12.56 -7.65 9.05
CA THR A 347 13.15 -7.79 10.40
C THR A 347 13.74 -9.19 10.57
N ASP A 348 15.05 -9.33 10.34
CA ASP A 348 15.71 -10.65 10.35
C ASP A 348 15.64 -11.36 11.71
N GLU A 349 15.75 -10.61 12.82
CA GLU A 349 15.79 -11.20 14.16
C GLU A 349 14.52 -11.97 14.52
N ALA A 350 13.35 -11.46 14.12
CA ALA A 350 12.07 -12.13 14.31
C ALA A 350 11.99 -13.39 13.44
N LEU A 351 12.33 -13.27 12.16
CA LEU A 351 12.27 -14.39 11.24
C LEU A 351 13.24 -15.52 11.60
N ALA A 352 14.44 -15.18 12.07
CA ALA A 352 15.47 -16.14 12.43
C ALA A 352 14.96 -17.18 13.44
N VAL A 353 14.07 -16.80 14.37
CA VAL A 353 13.41 -17.74 15.31
C VAL A 353 12.69 -18.85 14.56
N TYR A 354 11.87 -18.50 13.58
CA TYR A 354 11.10 -19.49 12.82
C TYR A 354 11.98 -20.31 11.90
N ALA A 355 12.97 -19.67 11.27
CA ALA A 355 13.92 -20.35 10.39
C ALA A 355 14.77 -21.38 11.15
N ASP A 356 15.21 -21.03 12.36
CA ASP A 356 15.96 -21.93 13.25
C ASP A 356 15.06 -23.09 13.73
N ALA A 357 13.81 -22.81 14.12
CA ALA A 357 12.86 -23.85 14.54
C ALA A 357 12.49 -24.83 13.40
N ILE A 358 12.29 -24.32 12.17
CA ILE A 358 12.06 -25.16 10.98
C ILE A 358 13.27 -26.04 10.69
N THR A 359 14.48 -25.48 10.77
CA THR A 359 15.74 -26.22 10.57
C THR A 359 15.91 -27.34 11.61
N ALA A 360 15.49 -27.07 12.85
CA ALA A 360 15.51 -28.05 13.94
C ALA A 360 14.41 -29.12 13.85
N GLY A 361 13.53 -29.07 12.85
CA GLY A 361 12.42 -30.02 12.70
C GLY A 361 11.33 -29.86 13.75
N ASP A 362 11.15 -28.64 14.29
CA ASP A 362 10.16 -28.38 15.33
C ASP A 362 8.74 -28.69 14.83
N PRO A 363 8.00 -29.62 15.48
CA PRO A 363 6.68 -30.05 15.02
C PRO A 363 5.64 -28.92 15.04
N ARG A 364 5.85 -27.86 15.82
CA ARG A 364 4.97 -26.68 15.87
C ARG A 364 4.97 -25.91 14.55
N THR A 365 5.98 -26.08 13.72
CA THR A 365 6.13 -25.37 12.44
C THR A 365 5.50 -26.12 11.26
N LYS A 366 4.88 -27.29 11.48
CA LYS A 366 4.37 -28.15 10.39
C LYS A 366 3.45 -27.40 9.42
N ASN A 367 2.57 -26.54 9.94
CA ASN A 367 1.59 -25.75 9.18
C ASN A 367 1.96 -24.26 9.08
N LEU A 368 3.23 -23.91 9.26
CA LEU A 368 3.70 -22.53 9.20
C LEU A 368 4.09 -22.13 7.78
N TYR A 369 3.62 -20.96 7.33
CA TYR A 369 3.86 -20.36 6.03
C TYR A 369 4.22 -18.88 6.18
N PHE A 370 4.81 -18.28 5.16
CA PHE A 370 5.23 -16.88 5.17
C PHE A 370 4.94 -16.22 3.82
N ASP A 371 4.31 -15.05 3.81
CA ASP A 371 4.18 -14.25 2.58
C ASP A 371 5.27 -13.19 2.45
N VAL A 372 5.65 -12.88 1.21
CA VAL A 372 6.70 -11.91 0.86
C VAL A 372 6.20 -10.50 0.63
N ALA A 373 4.93 -10.21 0.96
CA ALA A 373 4.28 -8.95 0.62
C ALA A 373 5.08 -7.74 1.12
N THR A 374 5.45 -6.83 0.22
CA THR A 374 6.19 -5.58 0.51
C THR A 374 7.56 -5.75 1.21
N VAL A 375 8.14 -6.96 1.21
CA VAL A 375 9.41 -7.22 1.89
C VAL A 375 10.61 -6.76 1.07
N ALA A 376 10.55 -6.94 -0.25
CA ALA A 376 11.68 -6.67 -1.15
C ALA A 376 11.79 -5.18 -1.56
N ASP A 377 10.76 -4.40 -1.28
CA ASP A 377 10.66 -3.00 -1.72
C ASP A 377 11.69 -2.13 -0.99
N GLU A 378 12.43 -1.31 -1.76
CA GLU A 378 13.39 -0.31 -1.27
C GLU A 378 14.45 -0.84 -0.31
N GLN A 379 14.76 -2.14 -0.38
CA GLN A 379 15.76 -2.76 0.48
C GLN A 379 17.19 -2.64 -0.07
N SER A 380 18.16 -2.58 0.85
CA SER A 380 19.57 -2.67 0.48
C SER A 380 19.91 -4.06 -0.11
N ALA A 381 20.93 -4.11 -0.98
CA ALA A 381 21.41 -5.38 -1.53
C ALA A 381 21.87 -6.38 -0.44
N GLU A 382 22.36 -5.88 0.69
CA GLU A 382 22.73 -6.70 1.84
C GLU A 382 21.50 -7.33 2.50
N THR A 383 20.47 -6.52 2.77
CA THR A 383 19.19 -7.01 3.32
C THR A 383 18.57 -8.07 2.41
N LEU A 384 18.58 -7.85 1.09
CA LEU A 384 18.03 -8.79 0.11
C LEU A 384 18.79 -10.12 0.07
N ARG A 385 20.12 -10.11 0.26
CA ARG A 385 20.91 -11.35 0.40
C ARG A 385 20.54 -12.12 1.66
N THR A 386 20.35 -11.43 2.78
CA THR A 386 19.89 -12.04 4.04
C THR A 386 18.49 -12.63 3.88
N PHE A 387 17.58 -11.88 3.26
CA PHE A 387 16.23 -12.34 2.96
C PHE A 387 16.22 -13.61 2.08
N ALA A 388 16.99 -13.64 0.99
CA ALA A 388 17.14 -14.83 0.14
C ALA A 388 17.70 -16.04 0.90
N LYS A 389 18.67 -15.84 1.80
CA LYS A 389 19.19 -16.90 2.68
C LYS A 389 18.08 -17.47 3.56
N ARG A 390 17.22 -16.61 4.11
CA ARG A 390 16.13 -17.04 4.99
C ARG A 390 15.00 -17.73 4.26
N ILE A 391 14.66 -17.29 3.04
CA ILE A 391 13.76 -18.01 2.12
C ILE A 391 14.21 -19.47 1.93
N ARG A 392 15.51 -19.68 1.70
CA ARG A 392 16.08 -21.03 1.58
C ARG A 392 16.01 -21.79 2.91
N GLN A 393 16.29 -21.12 4.04
CA GLN A 393 16.30 -21.74 5.36
C GLN A 393 14.91 -22.17 5.84
N VAL A 394 13.86 -21.37 5.62
CA VAL A 394 12.47 -21.77 5.94
C VAL A 394 11.95 -22.83 4.95
N GLY A 395 12.59 -22.96 3.80
CA GLY A 395 12.21 -23.88 2.72
C GLY A 395 11.20 -23.26 1.76
N LEU A 396 11.52 -23.33 0.47
CA LEU A 396 10.73 -22.72 -0.61
C LEU A 396 9.23 -23.10 -0.60
N PRO A 397 8.80 -24.34 -0.27
CA PRO A 397 7.37 -24.69 -0.24
C PRO A 397 6.55 -23.96 0.83
N ARG A 398 7.19 -23.27 1.78
CA ARG A 398 6.53 -22.47 2.82
C ARG A 398 6.38 -20.99 2.45
N VAL A 399 6.97 -20.57 1.34
CA VAL A 399 7.02 -19.16 0.91
C VAL A 399 5.90 -18.87 -0.07
N LEU A 400 5.07 -17.89 0.27
CA LEU A 400 3.87 -17.51 -0.48
C LEU A 400 4.08 -16.14 -1.12
N PHE A 401 3.60 -15.98 -2.36
CA PHE A 401 3.50 -14.65 -2.96
C PHE A 401 2.33 -13.87 -2.35
N GLY A 402 2.52 -12.58 -2.10
CA GLY A 402 1.50 -11.66 -1.60
C GLY A 402 1.77 -10.21 -1.99
N THR A 403 0.75 -9.36 -2.07
CA THR A 403 0.88 -7.95 -2.50
C THR A 403 0.59 -6.91 -1.40
N ASP A 404 -0.22 -7.27 -0.41
CA ASP A 404 -0.85 -6.38 0.57
C ASP A 404 -1.88 -5.42 -0.06
N LEU A 405 -2.15 -4.25 0.54
CA LEU A 405 -3.22 -3.34 0.12
C LEU A 405 -2.93 -2.55 -1.17
N GLY A 406 -1.69 -2.59 -1.68
CA GLY A 406 -1.22 -1.86 -2.87
C GLY A 406 -1.32 -0.32 -2.78
N PRO A 407 -0.77 0.42 -3.77
CA PRO A 407 0.32 -0.01 -4.65
C PRO A 407 1.62 -0.30 -3.86
N PRO A 408 2.59 -1.06 -4.42
CA PRO A 408 2.60 -1.62 -5.79
C PRO A 408 1.50 -2.68 -6.02
N MET A 409 1.04 -2.80 -7.27
CA MET A 409 0.05 -3.80 -7.69
C MET A 409 0.73 -5.15 -7.99
N PRO A 410 0.00 -6.29 -8.04
CA PRO A 410 0.60 -7.63 -8.02
C PRO A 410 1.68 -7.88 -9.09
N ARG A 411 1.46 -7.40 -10.31
CA ARG A 411 2.44 -7.51 -11.40
C ARG A 411 3.77 -6.83 -11.04
N GLN A 412 3.70 -5.63 -10.48
CA GLN A 412 4.88 -4.87 -10.07
C GLN A 412 5.53 -5.49 -8.84
N SER A 413 4.74 -5.91 -7.85
CA SER A 413 5.24 -6.57 -6.65
C SER A 413 6.00 -7.86 -6.98
N TRP A 414 5.46 -8.68 -7.90
CA TRP A 414 6.15 -9.87 -8.39
C TRP A 414 7.43 -9.54 -9.16
N LEU A 415 7.39 -8.53 -10.03
CA LEU A 415 8.56 -8.09 -10.78
C LEU A 415 9.68 -7.59 -9.84
N THR A 416 9.35 -6.77 -8.85
CA THR A 416 10.30 -6.31 -7.83
C THR A 416 10.90 -7.51 -7.11
N PHE A 417 10.07 -8.41 -6.56
CA PHE A 417 10.56 -9.60 -5.86
C PHE A 417 11.48 -10.47 -6.74
N ARG A 418 11.10 -10.70 -8.01
CA ARG A 418 11.87 -11.52 -8.95
C ARG A 418 13.21 -10.89 -9.34
N THR A 419 13.28 -9.57 -9.42
CA THR A 419 14.45 -8.87 -9.96
C THR A 419 15.43 -8.37 -8.89
N THR A 420 14.98 -8.20 -7.65
CA THR A 420 15.83 -7.67 -6.57
C THR A 420 16.31 -8.75 -5.61
N VAL A 421 15.52 -9.79 -5.36
CA VAL A 421 15.92 -10.87 -4.43
C VAL A 421 16.80 -11.89 -5.15
N PRO A 422 18.01 -12.19 -4.64
CA PRO A 422 18.97 -13.07 -5.32
C PRO A 422 18.63 -14.57 -5.17
N LEU A 423 17.51 -14.97 -5.78
CA LEU A 423 17.07 -16.34 -5.97
C LEU A 423 17.25 -16.77 -7.44
N THR A 424 17.30 -18.07 -7.69
CA THR A 424 17.35 -18.61 -9.06
C THR A 424 15.94 -18.68 -9.67
N ASP A 425 15.86 -18.81 -10.99
CA ASP A 425 14.58 -19.00 -11.68
C ASP A 425 13.83 -20.25 -11.21
N ASP A 426 14.52 -21.33 -10.85
CA ASP A 426 13.88 -22.55 -10.34
C ASP A 426 13.34 -22.36 -8.92
N GLU A 427 14.01 -21.56 -8.10
CA GLU A 427 13.49 -21.13 -6.80
C GLU A 427 12.22 -20.29 -6.98
N PHE A 428 12.23 -19.33 -7.93
CA PHE A 428 11.04 -18.54 -8.25
C PHE A 428 9.90 -19.37 -8.84
N LYS A 429 10.17 -20.37 -9.70
CA LYS A 429 9.14 -21.30 -10.20
C LYS A 429 8.47 -22.06 -9.05
N THR A 430 9.26 -22.48 -8.06
CA THR A 430 8.73 -23.15 -6.86
C THR A 430 7.82 -22.21 -6.08
N ILE A 431 8.28 -21.01 -5.77
CA ILE A 431 7.51 -20.01 -5.01
C ILE A 431 6.23 -19.61 -5.76
N ALA A 432 6.34 -19.36 -7.06
CA ALA A 432 5.20 -19.02 -7.91
C ALA A 432 4.16 -20.15 -7.99
N GLY A 433 4.61 -21.41 -7.91
CA GLY A 433 3.75 -22.58 -7.90
C GLY A 433 3.06 -22.86 -6.56
N ASN A 434 3.46 -22.19 -5.48
CA ASN A 434 2.87 -22.44 -4.16
C ASN A 434 1.44 -21.91 -4.08
N VAL A 435 0.55 -22.75 -3.53
CA VAL A 435 -0.83 -22.42 -3.20
C VAL A 435 -1.10 -22.92 -1.80
N ALA A 436 -1.44 -22.00 -0.88
CA ALA A 436 -1.69 -22.35 0.51
C ALA A 436 -2.90 -23.30 0.67
N PRO A 437 -2.92 -24.16 1.71
CA PRO A 437 -3.96 -25.17 1.87
C PRO A 437 -5.39 -24.62 1.97
N TYR A 438 -5.58 -23.37 2.42
CA TYR A 438 -6.88 -22.75 2.59
C TYR A 438 -7.60 -22.38 1.26
N PHE A 439 -6.93 -22.54 0.11
CA PHE A 439 -7.55 -22.43 -1.22
C PHE A 439 -8.18 -23.74 -1.72
N ARG A 440 -8.08 -24.83 -0.95
CA ARG A 440 -8.58 -26.15 -1.31
C ARG A 440 -10.05 -26.36 -0.95
#